data_AF-A0ABD1Q7X3-F1
#
_entry.id   AF-A0ABD1Q7X3-F1
#
_cell.length_a   1.000
_cell.length_b   1.000
_cell.length_c   1.000
_cell.angle_alpha   90.00
_cell.angle_beta   90.00
_cell.angle_gamma   90.00
#
_symmetry.space_group_name_H-M   'P 1'
#
loop_
_entity.id
_entity.type
_entity.pdbx_description
1 polymer ?
#
loop_
_entity_poly.entity_id
_entity_poly.type
_entity_poly.pdbx_seq_one_letter_code
_entity_poly.pdbx_strand_id
1 'polypeptide(L)'
;MKSGEEGSNGKATTTAAENFLEYGGYHHHGRHFSTVVLQITVLFVVVGFSCLVLYHTAYPTQFFQSFYNPNPTSENSTTHDDAMQSNFSSPFQDSPSANLSSLGNENNLERVLNKAAMKDKTVIITTLNAAWTEPNSIFDLFVESFRIGNQTQDLLNHVVFVALDEKAYSRCLGLHPHCYALSTDGIDFSGEAFFMSEDYLKMMWRRIDFLRVVLEMGYNFIFSDADVMWLRNPFHQFHSDGDFQIACDHYWYNYTDLDNSPNGGFNYVKSNNKTKQFYRFWYESKDKFPGKA
;
A
#
# COMPACT_ATOMS: atom_id res chain seq x y z
N MET A 1 12.62 -81.86 -39.18
CA MET A 1 11.78 -83.06 -39.40
C MET A 1 10.38 -82.70 -38.92
N LYS A 2 9.48 -82.29 -39.84
CA LYS A 2 8.25 -82.99 -40.30
C LYS A 2 7.23 -83.21 -39.17
N SER A 3 5.95 -82.85 -39.26
CA SER A 3 5.01 -82.61 -40.38
C SER A 3 3.70 -82.03 -39.77
N GLY A 4 3.00 -81.04 -40.37
CA GLY A 4 1.92 -81.18 -41.38
C GLY A 4 0.52 -81.00 -40.72
N GLU A 5 -0.19 -79.87 -40.92
CA GLU A 5 -1.44 -79.69 -41.72
C GLU A 5 -2.65 -80.51 -41.19
N GLU A 6 -3.91 -80.06 -41.06
CA GLU A 6 -4.76 -79.09 -41.79
C GLU A 6 -6.14 -78.94 -41.06
N GLY A 7 -6.86 -77.81 -41.26
CA GLY A 7 -8.27 -77.83 -41.70
C GLY A 7 -9.50 -77.90 -40.74
N SER A 8 -10.08 -76.71 -40.46
CA SER A 8 -11.50 -76.29 -40.68
C SER A 8 -12.74 -76.84 -39.92
N ASN A 9 -13.35 -75.92 -39.13
CA ASN A 9 -14.77 -75.51 -38.94
C ASN A 9 -15.98 -76.46 -38.98
N GLY A 10 -16.86 -76.26 -37.97
CA GLY A 10 -18.31 -76.50 -38.04
C GLY A 10 -19.03 -76.08 -36.74
N LYS A 11 -20.06 -75.21 -36.85
CA LYS A 11 -20.74 -74.46 -35.77
C LYS A 11 -22.25 -74.77 -35.77
N ALA A 12 -22.92 -74.91 -34.62
CA ALA A 12 -24.36 -74.60 -34.41
C ALA A 12 -24.86 -74.80 -32.95
N THR A 13 -25.29 -73.70 -32.30
CA THR A 13 -26.64 -73.39 -31.69
C THR A 13 -27.53 -74.53 -31.13
N THR A 14 -28.33 -74.46 -30.04
CA THR A 14 -29.05 -73.35 -29.34
C THR A 14 -29.78 -73.85 -28.05
N THR A 15 -30.01 -72.95 -27.06
CA THR A 15 -31.20 -72.75 -26.15
C THR A 15 -31.79 -73.88 -25.29
N ALA A 16 -32.49 -73.66 -24.18
CA ALA A 16 -32.69 -72.59 -23.19
C ALA A 16 -33.81 -73.11 -22.26
N ALA A 17 -33.57 -73.22 -20.94
CA ALA A 17 -34.60 -73.21 -19.90
C ALA A 17 -33.89 -73.36 -18.55
N GLU A 18 -33.71 -72.27 -17.82
CA GLU A 18 -33.69 -72.27 -16.35
C GLU A 18 -33.76 -70.82 -15.86
N ASN A 19 -34.97 -70.27 -15.92
CA ASN A 19 -35.36 -69.11 -15.14
C ASN A 19 -36.18 -69.63 -13.96
N PHE A 20 -35.63 -69.61 -12.75
CA PHE A 20 -36.37 -69.28 -11.54
C PHE A 20 -35.34 -69.10 -10.41
N LEU A 21 -35.36 -67.94 -9.74
CA LEU A 21 -34.59 -67.56 -8.52
C LEU A 21 -33.39 -66.60 -8.66
N GLU A 22 -33.45 -65.57 -9.53
CA GLU A 22 -32.55 -64.41 -9.39
C GLU A 22 -33.28 -63.09 -9.65
N TYR A 23 -34.10 -62.62 -8.69
CA TYR A 23 -34.77 -61.30 -8.81
C TYR A 23 -34.87 -60.50 -7.50
N GLY A 24 -33.97 -60.75 -6.52
CA GLY A 24 -34.02 -60.09 -5.21
C GLY A 24 -32.85 -59.17 -4.84
N GLY A 25 -31.70 -59.25 -5.51
CA GLY A 25 -30.44 -58.69 -4.97
C GLY A 25 -30.01 -57.29 -5.46
N TYR A 26 -30.48 -56.83 -6.62
CA TYR A 26 -29.82 -55.70 -7.31
C TYR A 26 -30.42 -54.30 -7.05
N HIS A 27 -31.61 -54.19 -6.46
CA HIS A 27 -32.28 -52.88 -6.30
C HIS A 27 -31.91 -52.09 -5.04
N HIS A 28 -31.34 -52.71 -4.01
CA HIS A 28 -31.00 -52.01 -2.75
C HIS A 28 -29.62 -51.32 -2.78
N HIS A 29 -28.65 -51.85 -3.52
CA HIS A 29 -27.29 -51.27 -3.55
C HIS A 29 -27.19 -50.00 -4.42
N GLY A 30 -27.93 -49.93 -5.54
CA GLY A 30 -27.93 -48.75 -6.42
C GLY A 30 -28.59 -47.51 -5.81
N ARG A 31 -29.62 -47.70 -4.96
CA ARG A 31 -30.29 -46.61 -4.25
C ARG A 31 -29.40 -46.01 -3.15
N HIS A 32 -28.74 -46.84 -2.35
CA HIS A 32 -27.86 -46.35 -1.28
C HIS A 32 -26.62 -45.61 -1.84
N PHE A 33 -26.00 -46.13 -2.90
CA PHE A 33 -24.89 -45.47 -3.57
C PHE A 33 -25.30 -44.11 -4.18
N SER A 34 -26.47 -44.06 -4.83
CA SER A 34 -27.03 -42.82 -5.37
C SER A 34 -27.34 -41.78 -4.28
N THR A 35 -27.88 -42.20 -3.14
CA THR A 35 -28.13 -41.28 -2.01
C THR A 35 -26.83 -40.73 -1.40
N VAL A 36 -25.80 -41.56 -1.25
CA VAL A 36 -24.49 -41.11 -0.72
C VAL A 36 -23.81 -40.15 -1.70
N VAL A 37 -23.82 -40.45 -3.00
CA VAL A 37 -23.26 -39.55 -4.03
C VAL A 37 -24.02 -38.22 -4.07
N LEU A 38 -25.35 -38.25 -3.93
CA LEU A 38 -26.17 -37.04 -3.86
C LEU A 38 -25.83 -36.19 -2.63
N GLN A 39 -25.67 -36.82 -1.46
CA GLN A 39 -25.29 -36.12 -0.22
C GLN A 39 -23.91 -35.47 -0.32
N ILE A 40 -22.92 -36.19 -0.88
CA ILE A 40 -21.57 -35.66 -1.10
C ILE A 40 -21.62 -34.48 -2.08
N THR A 41 -22.37 -34.61 -3.17
CA THR A 41 -22.52 -33.53 -4.16
C THR A 41 -23.15 -32.28 -3.55
N VAL A 42 -24.21 -32.44 -2.75
CA VAL A 42 -24.86 -31.33 -2.04
C VAL A 42 -23.88 -30.65 -1.06
N LEU A 43 -23.07 -31.43 -0.33
CA LEU A 43 -22.06 -30.89 0.57
C LEU A 43 -21.05 -30.02 -0.17
N PHE A 44 -20.51 -30.49 -1.30
CA PHE A 44 -19.56 -29.72 -2.11
C PHE A 44 -20.18 -28.44 -2.69
N VAL A 45 -21.44 -28.48 -3.10
CA VAL A 45 -22.16 -27.29 -3.58
C VAL A 45 -22.36 -26.27 -2.45
N VAL A 46 -22.76 -26.71 -1.25
CA VAL A 46 -22.96 -25.82 -0.10
C VAL A 46 -21.64 -25.19 0.35
N VAL A 47 -20.57 -25.98 0.45
CA VAL A 47 -19.24 -25.49 0.81
C VAL A 47 -18.72 -24.53 -0.27
N GLY A 48 -18.81 -24.91 -1.55
CA GLY A 48 -18.40 -24.06 -2.67
C GLY A 48 -19.15 -22.73 -2.71
N PHE A 49 -20.47 -22.75 -2.53
CA PHE A 49 -21.28 -21.55 -2.47
C PHE A 49 -20.94 -20.67 -1.26
N SER A 50 -20.72 -21.29 -0.09
CA SER A 50 -20.30 -20.56 1.13
C SER A 50 -18.94 -19.89 0.94
N CYS A 51 -17.98 -20.58 0.34
CA CYS A 51 -16.68 -20.01 -0.01
C CYS A 51 -16.81 -18.87 -1.03
N LEU A 52 -17.72 -18.99 -2.01
CA LEU A 52 -17.94 -17.97 -3.03
C LEU A 52 -18.60 -16.71 -2.45
N VAL A 53 -19.55 -16.87 -1.53
CA VAL A 53 -20.14 -15.76 -0.77
C VAL A 53 -19.08 -15.08 0.08
N LEU A 54 -18.26 -15.84 0.82
CA LEU A 54 -17.17 -15.29 1.62
C LEU A 54 -16.09 -14.59 0.77
N TYR A 55 -15.81 -15.11 -0.43
CA TYR A 55 -14.90 -14.47 -1.38
C TYR A 55 -15.46 -13.13 -1.87
N HIS A 56 -16.74 -13.08 -2.23
CA HIS A 56 -17.39 -11.83 -2.66
C HIS A 56 -17.58 -10.81 -1.54
N THR A 57 -17.77 -11.25 -0.29
CA THR A 57 -17.84 -10.31 0.86
C THR A 57 -16.47 -9.80 1.27
N ALA A 58 -15.40 -10.60 1.09
CA ALA A 58 -14.02 -10.16 1.33
C ALA A 58 -13.52 -9.19 0.24
N TYR A 59 -14.06 -9.26 -0.99
CA TYR A 59 -13.71 -8.39 -2.10
C TYR A 59 -14.95 -7.75 -2.77
N PRO A 60 -15.61 -6.75 -2.15
CA PRO A 60 -16.73 -6.06 -2.77
C PRO A 60 -16.22 -5.08 -3.84
N THR A 61 -16.06 -5.58 -5.08
CA THR A 61 -15.57 -4.80 -6.24
C THR A 61 -16.59 -3.83 -6.84
N GLN A 62 -17.69 -3.51 -6.16
CA GLN A 62 -18.75 -2.62 -6.68
C GLN A 62 -19.04 -1.38 -5.83
N PHE A 63 -18.32 -1.15 -4.72
CA PHE A 63 -18.57 0.06 -3.90
C PHE A 63 -17.92 1.33 -4.47
N PHE A 64 -16.93 1.22 -5.36
CA PHE A 64 -16.17 2.37 -5.87
C PHE A 64 -16.68 2.99 -7.18
N GLN A 65 -17.71 2.42 -7.84
CA GLN A 65 -18.22 2.97 -9.10
C GLN A 65 -19.21 4.13 -8.94
N SER A 66 -19.72 4.42 -7.73
CA SER A 66 -20.78 5.44 -7.54
C SER A 66 -20.30 6.88 -7.39
N PHE A 67 -18.98 7.14 -7.31
CA PHE A 67 -18.44 8.50 -7.14
C PHE A 67 -17.89 9.14 -8.42
N TYR A 68 -18.04 8.50 -9.59
CA TYR A 68 -17.54 9.03 -10.85
C TYR A 68 -18.66 9.73 -11.64
N ASN A 69 -18.71 11.06 -11.59
CA ASN A 69 -19.45 11.85 -12.57
C ASN A 69 -18.71 13.18 -12.84
N PRO A 70 -17.89 13.27 -13.91
CA PRO A 70 -17.24 14.52 -14.29
C PRO A 70 -18.08 15.24 -15.34
N ASN A 71 -18.70 16.36 -14.96
CA ASN A 71 -19.09 17.39 -15.91
C ASN A 71 -18.51 18.72 -15.44
N PRO A 72 -17.56 19.33 -16.18
CA PRO A 72 -17.09 20.67 -15.90
C PRO A 72 -17.95 21.67 -16.68
N THR A 73 -18.80 22.43 -15.99
CA THR A 73 -19.31 23.69 -16.53
C THR A 73 -18.38 24.81 -16.08
N SER A 74 -17.61 25.29 -17.05
CA SER A 74 -16.84 26.52 -17.02
C SER A 74 -17.75 27.74 -16.82
N GLU A 75 -17.47 28.56 -15.80
CA GLU A 75 -17.86 29.97 -15.83
C GLU A 75 -16.65 30.84 -15.47
N ASN A 76 -16.14 31.50 -16.51
CA ASN A 76 -15.26 32.65 -16.40
C ASN A 76 -16.00 33.80 -15.70
N SER A 77 -15.35 34.48 -14.77
CA SER A 77 -15.68 35.86 -14.44
C SER A 77 -14.42 36.63 -14.11
N THR A 78 -13.90 37.27 -15.16
CA THR A 78 -13.03 38.44 -15.10
C THR A 78 -13.77 39.61 -14.45
N THR A 79 -13.18 40.24 -13.44
CA THR A 79 -13.34 41.69 -13.25
C THR A 79 -12.00 42.28 -12.81
N HIS A 80 -11.50 43.17 -13.66
CA HIS A 80 -10.55 44.23 -13.35
C HIS A 80 -11.14 45.14 -12.27
N ASP A 81 -10.30 45.67 -11.38
CA ASP A 81 -10.37 47.08 -10.98
C ASP A 81 -9.03 47.56 -10.40
N ASP A 82 -8.79 48.85 -10.61
CA ASP A 82 -7.50 49.53 -10.67
C ASP A 82 -6.88 49.97 -9.34
N ALA A 83 -5.55 50.08 -9.38
CA ALA A 83 -4.65 51.09 -8.79
C ALA A 83 -4.88 51.64 -7.36
N MET A 84 -3.82 51.55 -6.53
CA MET A 84 -3.12 52.78 -6.09
C MET A 84 -1.67 52.51 -5.66
N GLN A 85 -0.76 53.24 -6.30
CA GLN A 85 0.66 53.33 -5.98
C GLN A 85 0.90 54.00 -4.63
N SER A 86 1.91 53.54 -3.89
CA SER A 86 2.77 54.45 -3.13
C SER A 86 4.22 54.00 -3.20
N ASN A 87 5.02 54.82 -3.87
CA ASN A 87 6.47 54.71 -3.95
C ASN A 87 7.07 55.20 -2.63
N PHE A 88 7.92 54.38 -2.01
CA PHE A 88 8.91 54.87 -1.06
C PHE A 88 10.28 54.31 -1.44
N SER A 89 11.10 55.18 -2.03
CA SER A 89 12.49 54.90 -2.37
C SER A 89 13.37 55.03 -1.12
N SER A 90 14.21 54.03 -0.85
CA SER A 90 15.42 54.21 -0.03
C SER A 90 16.54 53.27 -0.52
N PRO A 91 17.82 53.68 -0.49
CA PRO A 91 18.88 53.07 -1.28
C PRO A 91 19.68 52.02 -0.49
N PHE A 92 20.07 50.95 -1.20
CA PHE A 92 21.24 50.09 -0.96
C PHE A 92 21.50 49.53 0.45
N GLN A 93 21.21 48.24 0.62
CA GLN A 93 22.18 47.26 1.14
C GLN A 93 21.95 45.91 0.45
N ASP A 94 22.89 45.52 -0.41
CA ASP A 94 23.00 44.16 -0.94
C ASP A 94 23.45 43.23 0.21
N SER A 95 22.61 42.26 0.53
CA SER A 95 22.99 41.04 1.25
C SER A 95 22.08 39.91 0.77
N PRO A 96 22.60 38.67 0.58
CA PRO A 96 21.82 37.62 -0.02
C PRO A 96 20.70 37.23 0.94
N SER A 97 19.46 37.50 0.55
CA SER A 97 18.27 37.00 1.22
C SER A 97 18.20 35.49 1.04
N ALA A 98 18.95 34.75 1.87
CA ALA A 98 18.64 33.35 2.12
C ALA A 98 17.21 33.30 2.69
N ASN A 99 16.34 32.56 2.02
CA ASN A 99 14.90 32.47 2.26
C ASN A 99 14.55 32.31 3.75
N LEU A 100 14.09 33.39 4.37
CA LEU A 100 13.57 33.41 5.76
C LEU A 100 12.40 32.42 5.96
N SER A 101 11.65 32.10 4.90
CA SER A 101 10.59 31.09 4.89
C SER A 101 11.11 29.66 4.96
N SER A 102 12.23 29.34 4.29
CA SER A 102 12.85 28.00 4.36
C SER A 102 13.46 27.77 5.74
N LEU A 103 14.12 28.79 6.31
CA LEU A 103 14.65 28.71 7.67
C LEU A 103 13.54 28.57 8.73
N GLY A 104 12.41 29.25 8.54
CA GLY A 104 11.22 29.11 9.39
C GLY A 104 10.58 27.72 9.34
N ASN A 105 10.50 27.14 8.13
CA ASN A 105 9.99 25.78 7.93
C ASN A 105 10.96 24.71 8.44
N GLU A 106 12.27 24.88 8.25
CA GLU A 106 13.31 23.98 8.79
C GLU A 106 13.32 23.99 10.32
N ASN A 107 13.24 25.17 10.95
CA ASN A 107 13.12 25.30 12.40
C ASN A 107 11.82 24.67 12.94
N ASN A 108 10.73 24.70 12.15
CA ASN A 108 9.49 24.02 12.51
C ASN A 108 9.64 22.49 12.40
N LEU A 109 10.23 22.00 11.30
CA LEU A 109 10.48 20.58 11.08
C LEU A 109 11.35 19.99 12.19
N GLU A 110 12.47 20.65 12.52
CA GLU A 110 13.37 20.17 13.59
C GLU A 110 12.63 20.03 14.91
N ARG A 111 11.78 21.01 15.24
CA ARG A 111 10.98 20.99 16.46
C ARG A 111 9.98 19.84 16.48
N VAL A 112 9.30 19.56 15.36
CA VAL A 112 8.35 18.44 15.26
C VAL A 112 9.09 17.10 15.38
N LEU A 113 10.20 16.93 14.65
CA LEU A 113 11.03 15.72 14.70
C LEU A 113 11.57 15.49 16.12
N ASN A 114 12.09 16.52 16.77
CA ASN A 114 12.64 16.41 18.13
C ASN A 114 11.57 15.97 19.14
N LYS A 115 10.34 16.52 19.05
CA LYS A 115 9.23 16.11 19.92
C LYS A 115 8.76 14.68 19.68
N ALA A 116 8.82 14.21 18.43
CA ALA A 116 8.41 12.85 18.06
C ALA A 116 9.53 11.82 18.24
N ALA A 117 10.79 12.22 18.37
CA ALA A 117 11.92 11.30 18.34
C ALA A 117 11.96 10.34 19.56
N MET A 118 12.31 9.09 19.27
CA MET A 118 12.72 8.11 20.27
C MET A 118 14.13 8.43 20.81
N LYS A 119 14.57 7.70 21.84
CA LYS A 119 15.89 7.91 22.49
C LYS A 119 17.07 7.85 21.53
N ASP A 120 16.98 7.01 20.50
CA ASP A 120 18.00 6.80 19.47
C ASP A 120 17.83 7.72 18.25
N LYS A 121 16.97 8.75 18.36
CA LYS A 121 16.55 9.66 17.29
C LYS A 121 15.75 9.01 16.16
N THR A 122 15.12 7.85 16.41
CA THR A 122 14.18 7.27 15.45
C THR A 122 12.82 7.98 15.51
N VAL A 123 12.27 8.31 14.35
CA VAL A 123 10.88 8.80 14.17
C VAL A 123 10.12 7.86 13.24
N ILE A 124 8.80 7.77 13.39
CA ILE A 124 7.93 7.11 12.41
C ILE A 124 7.34 8.21 11.54
N ILE A 125 7.38 8.07 10.22
CA ILE A 125 6.95 9.07 9.27
C ILE A 125 5.91 8.45 8.34
N THR A 126 4.81 9.15 8.14
CA THR A 126 3.84 8.83 7.09
C THR A 126 3.45 10.10 6.36
N THR A 127 3.10 9.99 5.08
CA THR A 127 2.56 11.10 4.29
C THR A 127 1.05 11.02 4.22
N LEU A 128 0.38 12.18 4.23
CA LEU A 128 -1.06 12.31 4.06
C LEU A 128 -1.37 13.36 3.00
N ASN A 129 -2.39 13.07 2.19
CA ASN A 129 -3.07 14.08 1.40
C ASN A 129 -4.59 14.00 1.64
N ALA A 130 -5.34 14.96 1.11
CA ALA A 130 -6.77 15.11 1.34
C ALA A 130 -7.57 13.84 1.01
N ALA A 131 -7.16 13.08 -0.01
CA ALA A 131 -7.83 11.84 -0.44
C ALA A 131 -7.93 10.77 0.67
N TRP A 132 -6.99 10.75 1.63
CA TRP A 132 -6.93 9.75 2.70
C TRP A 132 -7.45 10.26 4.05
N THR A 133 -8.03 11.46 4.10
CA THR A 133 -8.30 12.17 5.37
C THR A 133 -9.77 12.43 5.66
N GLU A 134 -10.68 11.92 4.82
CA GLU A 134 -12.11 11.94 5.11
C GLU A 134 -12.43 11.27 6.46
N PRO A 135 -13.46 11.73 7.20
CA PRO A 135 -13.83 11.10 8.47
C PRO A 135 -14.16 9.61 8.31
N ASN A 136 -13.66 8.79 9.23
CA ASN A 136 -13.76 7.33 9.23
C ASN A 136 -13.12 6.65 8.01
N SER A 137 -12.03 7.22 7.48
CA SER A 137 -11.28 6.67 6.34
C SER A 137 -9.88 6.16 6.75
N ILE A 138 -8.99 5.99 5.77
CA ILE A 138 -7.65 5.39 5.93
C ILE A 138 -6.83 6.06 7.03
N PHE A 139 -6.85 7.40 7.14
CA PHE A 139 -6.12 8.07 8.22
C PHE A 139 -6.62 7.67 9.62
N ASP A 140 -7.94 7.57 9.81
CA ASP A 140 -8.52 7.15 11.09
C ASP A 140 -8.17 5.68 11.39
N LEU A 141 -8.20 4.80 10.39
CA LEU A 141 -7.80 3.40 10.53
C LEU A 141 -6.31 3.24 10.84
N PHE A 142 -5.45 4.03 10.21
CA PHE A 142 -4.02 4.06 10.49
C PHE A 142 -3.77 4.38 11.96
N VAL A 143 -4.34 5.49 12.45
CA VAL A 143 -4.20 5.91 13.85
C VAL A 143 -4.79 4.86 14.80
N GLU A 144 -5.95 4.31 14.48
CA GLU A 144 -6.60 3.29 15.30
C GLU A 144 -5.78 2.00 15.37
N SER A 145 -5.09 1.62 14.29
CA SER A 145 -4.24 0.42 14.27
C SER A 145 -3.15 0.47 15.34
N PHE A 146 -2.54 1.65 15.59
CA PHE A 146 -1.61 1.84 16.70
C PHE A 146 -2.28 1.70 18.06
N ARG A 147 -3.52 2.19 18.22
CA ARG A 147 -4.23 2.13 19.51
C ARG A 147 -4.61 0.71 19.90
N ILE A 148 -5.07 -0.10 18.93
CA ILE A 148 -5.54 -1.47 19.18
C ILE A 148 -4.44 -2.53 19.05
N GLY A 149 -3.31 -2.18 18.42
CA GLY A 149 -2.23 -3.12 18.17
C GLY A 149 -1.47 -3.51 19.44
N ASN A 150 -0.84 -4.68 19.38
CA ASN A 150 -0.08 -5.19 20.52
C ASN A 150 1.27 -4.47 20.63
N GLN A 151 1.47 -3.73 21.73
CA GLN A 151 2.68 -2.95 22.01
C GLN A 151 2.95 -1.83 20.98
N THR A 152 1.92 -1.30 20.32
CA THR A 152 2.05 -0.21 19.33
C THR A 152 1.50 1.12 19.81
N GLN A 153 0.66 1.15 20.86
CA GLN A 153 0.03 2.39 21.34
C GLN A 153 1.03 3.51 21.65
N ASP A 154 2.13 3.20 22.34
CA ASP A 154 3.16 4.19 22.68
C ASP A 154 3.93 4.67 21.44
N LEU A 155 3.99 3.85 20.38
CA LEU A 155 4.66 4.22 19.12
C LEU A 155 3.91 5.35 18.40
N LEU A 156 2.60 5.52 18.64
CA LEU A 156 1.84 6.61 18.04
C LEU A 156 2.42 7.98 18.39
N ASN A 157 2.95 8.14 19.61
CA ASN A 157 3.62 9.37 20.05
C ASN A 157 4.85 9.71 19.19
N HIS A 158 5.41 8.72 18.51
CA HIS A 158 6.60 8.85 17.67
C HIS A 158 6.29 8.99 16.17
N VAL A 159 5.00 9.05 15.81
CA VAL A 159 4.57 9.27 14.43
C VAL A 159 4.57 10.76 14.12
N VAL A 160 5.15 11.12 12.98
CA VAL A 160 5.09 12.42 12.33
C VAL A 160 4.28 12.27 11.05
N PHE A 161 3.14 12.95 10.99
CA PHE A 161 2.31 13.01 9.80
C PHE A 161 2.73 14.19 8.94
N VAL A 162 3.19 13.89 7.73
CA VAL A 162 3.65 14.87 6.73
C VAL A 162 2.49 15.11 5.78
N ALA A 163 1.82 16.24 5.95
CA ALA A 163 0.69 16.64 5.12
C ALA A 163 1.17 17.32 3.84
N LEU A 164 0.65 16.87 2.70
CA LEU A 164 0.98 17.37 1.37
C LEU A 164 0.03 18.50 0.90
N ASP A 165 -1.03 18.76 1.65
CA ASP A 165 -2.00 19.82 1.41
C ASP A 165 -2.62 20.34 2.73
N GLU A 166 -3.29 21.48 2.65
CA GLU A 166 -3.86 22.18 3.81
C GLU A 166 -5.00 21.40 4.47
N LYS A 167 -5.82 20.67 3.71
CA LYS A 167 -6.95 19.89 4.26
C LYS A 167 -6.42 18.71 5.08
N ALA A 168 -5.42 18.00 4.56
CA ALA A 168 -4.73 16.95 5.29
C ALA A 168 -4.02 17.48 6.55
N TYR A 169 -3.36 18.63 6.45
CA TYR A 169 -2.68 19.25 7.59
C TYR A 169 -3.67 19.64 8.68
N SER A 170 -4.78 20.29 8.32
CA SER A 170 -5.84 20.70 9.23
C SER A 170 -6.49 19.50 9.92
N ARG A 171 -6.77 18.42 9.16
CA ARG A 171 -7.29 17.17 9.73
C ARG A 171 -6.31 16.55 10.71
N CYS A 172 -5.03 16.52 10.36
CA CYS A 172 -3.98 15.99 11.22
C CYS A 172 -3.92 16.72 12.57
N LEU A 173 -3.90 18.06 12.56
CA LEU A 173 -3.83 18.86 13.78
C LEU A 173 -4.99 18.60 14.74
N GLY A 174 -6.15 18.19 14.22
CA GLY A 174 -7.30 17.80 15.03
C GLY A 174 -7.18 16.43 15.71
N LEU A 175 -6.26 15.57 15.28
CA LEU A 175 -6.11 14.19 15.77
C LEU A 175 -4.76 13.90 16.42
N HIS A 176 -3.71 14.62 16.05
CA HIS A 176 -2.34 14.29 16.42
C HIS A 176 -1.47 15.55 16.62
N PRO A 177 -0.58 15.58 17.62
CA PRO A 177 0.27 16.75 17.88
C PRO A 177 1.45 16.92 16.92
N HIS A 178 1.88 15.86 16.23
CA HIS A 178 3.09 15.88 15.39
C HIS A 178 2.73 15.89 13.90
N CYS A 179 2.25 17.03 13.44
CA CYS A 179 1.91 17.27 12.04
C CYS A 179 2.89 18.26 11.43
N TYR A 180 3.28 18.03 10.17
CA TYR A 180 4.13 18.94 9.42
C TYR A 180 3.54 19.18 8.03
N ALA A 181 3.31 20.44 7.67
CA ALA A 181 2.90 20.81 6.32
C ALA A 181 4.14 20.86 5.42
N LEU A 182 4.21 19.97 4.44
CA LEU A 182 5.28 19.95 3.47
C LEU A 182 4.93 20.92 2.35
N SER A 183 5.74 21.99 2.17
CA SER A 183 5.53 22.93 1.05
C SER A 183 5.68 22.20 -0.28
N THR A 184 4.69 22.42 -1.16
CA THR A 184 4.63 21.87 -2.51
C THR A 184 4.47 23.03 -3.48
N ASP A 185 5.60 23.65 -3.86
CA ASP A 185 5.58 24.86 -4.67
C ASP A 185 4.82 24.63 -5.98
N GLY A 186 3.61 25.21 -6.07
CA GLY A 186 2.76 25.21 -7.26
C GLY A 186 2.09 23.88 -7.63
N ILE A 187 2.08 22.87 -6.74
CA ILE A 187 1.43 21.58 -7.01
C ILE A 187 0.37 21.30 -5.95
N ASP A 188 -0.86 21.12 -6.40
CA ASP A 188 -1.99 20.67 -5.59
C ASP A 188 -2.00 19.15 -5.51
N PHE A 189 -1.59 18.60 -4.36
CA PHE A 189 -1.61 17.17 -4.10
C PHE A 189 -2.89 16.70 -3.40
N SER A 190 -3.93 17.53 -3.34
CA SER A 190 -5.18 17.18 -2.63
C SER A 190 -5.97 16.05 -3.30
N GLY A 191 -5.75 15.82 -4.59
CA GLY A 191 -6.37 14.71 -5.33
C GLY A 191 -5.77 13.34 -5.02
N GLU A 192 -6.50 12.28 -5.36
CA GLU A 192 -5.93 10.93 -5.43
C GLU A 192 -4.83 10.90 -6.51
N ALA A 193 -3.62 10.52 -6.12
CA ALA A 193 -2.51 10.39 -7.06
C ALA A 193 -2.52 8.97 -7.64
N PHE A 194 -3.10 8.79 -8.82
CA PHE A 194 -3.11 7.49 -9.51
C PHE A 194 -1.68 7.00 -9.75
N PHE A 195 -1.45 5.71 -9.51
CA PHE A 195 -0.15 5.08 -9.64
C PHE A 195 0.51 5.42 -10.99
N MET A 196 1.78 5.84 -10.94
CA MET A 196 2.61 6.24 -12.10
C MET A 196 2.14 7.48 -12.89
N SER A 197 1.14 8.23 -12.41
CA SER A 197 0.80 9.55 -12.96
C SER A 197 1.94 10.56 -12.72
N GLU A 198 1.95 11.65 -13.49
CA GLU A 198 2.95 12.71 -13.33
C GLU A 198 2.92 13.31 -11.91
N ASP A 199 1.71 13.52 -11.36
CA ASP A 199 1.53 14.04 -10.01
C ASP A 199 1.95 13.03 -8.94
N TYR A 200 1.68 11.74 -9.16
CA TYR A 200 2.23 10.67 -8.31
C TYR A 200 3.76 10.70 -8.31
N LEU A 201 4.40 10.80 -9.47
CA LEU A 201 5.87 10.82 -9.55
C LEU A 201 6.45 12.06 -8.87
N LYS A 202 5.85 13.25 -9.04
CA LYS A 202 6.25 14.48 -8.33
C LYS A 202 6.13 14.32 -6.82
N MET A 203 5.02 13.75 -6.35
CA MET A 203 4.78 13.45 -4.94
C MET A 203 5.84 12.50 -4.38
N MET A 204 6.17 11.43 -5.11
CA MET A 204 7.18 10.45 -4.70
C MET A 204 8.58 11.05 -4.66
N TRP A 205 8.96 11.89 -5.63
CA TRP A 205 10.23 12.61 -5.57
C TRP A 205 10.28 13.59 -4.40
N ARG A 206 9.17 14.27 -4.11
CA ARG A 206 9.07 15.16 -2.95
C ARG A 206 9.20 14.41 -1.63
N ARG A 207 8.62 13.20 -1.54
CA ARG A 207 8.78 12.27 -0.41
C ARG A 207 10.25 11.88 -0.21
N ILE A 208 10.93 11.48 -1.29
CA ILE A 208 12.35 11.09 -1.23
C ILE A 208 13.21 12.26 -0.74
N ASP A 209 12.96 13.47 -1.24
CA ASP A 209 13.69 14.66 -0.80
C ASP A 209 13.45 14.99 0.68
N PHE A 210 12.21 14.88 1.14
CA PHE A 210 11.88 15.09 2.55
C PHE A 210 12.63 14.09 3.44
N LEU A 211 12.62 12.80 3.10
CA LEU A 211 13.34 11.77 3.84
C LEU A 211 14.86 11.98 3.82
N ARG A 212 15.41 12.50 2.70
CA ARG A 212 16.82 12.94 2.63
C ARG A 212 17.12 14.02 3.66
N VAL A 213 16.26 15.05 3.78
CA VAL A 213 16.42 16.13 4.78
C VAL A 213 16.38 15.57 6.21
N VAL A 214 15.42 14.69 6.51
CA VAL A 214 15.34 14.02 7.83
C VAL A 214 16.64 13.30 8.19
N LEU A 215 17.24 12.57 7.23
CA LEU A 215 18.54 11.93 7.43
C LEU A 215 19.64 12.96 7.65
N GLU A 216 19.72 14.01 6.83
CA GLU A 216 20.72 15.08 6.96
C GLU A 216 20.69 15.73 8.36
N MET A 217 19.49 15.92 8.92
CA MET A 217 19.25 16.42 10.29
C MET A 217 19.62 15.41 11.40
N GLY A 218 19.97 14.17 11.04
CA GLY A 218 20.51 13.17 11.96
C GLY A 218 19.46 12.26 12.61
N TYR A 219 18.24 12.19 12.07
CA TYR A 219 17.18 11.30 12.57
C TYR A 219 17.17 10.00 11.77
N ASN A 220 17.03 8.86 12.46
CA ASN A 220 16.61 7.62 11.80
C ASN A 220 15.12 7.73 11.52
N PHE A 221 14.61 6.97 10.56
CA PHE A 221 13.17 6.92 10.36
C PHE A 221 12.67 5.54 9.98
N ILE A 222 11.44 5.24 10.42
CA ILE A 222 10.59 4.26 9.77
C ILE A 222 9.61 5.03 8.91
N PHE A 223 9.60 4.82 7.61
CA PHE A 223 8.55 5.31 6.74
C PHE A 223 7.46 4.23 6.62
N SER A 224 6.21 4.65 6.71
CA SER A 224 5.03 3.81 6.52
C SER A 224 4.04 4.59 5.66
N ASP A 225 3.49 3.97 4.63
CA ASP A 225 2.31 4.52 3.95
C ASP A 225 1.10 4.48 4.90
N ALA A 226 0.14 5.38 4.68
CA ALA A 226 -1.03 5.53 5.54
C ALA A 226 -2.00 4.34 5.45
N ASP A 227 -1.89 3.51 4.42
CA ASP A 227 -2.67 2.28 4.22
C ASP A 227 -2.00 1.03 4.85
N VAL A 228 -0.89 1.19 5.57
CA VAL A 228 -0.22 0.11 6.31
C VAL A 228 -0.64 0.12 7.79
N MET A 229 -1.25 -0.97 8.25
CA MET A 229 -1.70 -1.09 9.64
C MET A 229 -0.60 -1.58 10.60
N TRP A 230 -0.55 -0.97 11.79
CA TRP A 230 0.45 -1.25 12.83
C TRP A 230 -0.12 -2.11 13.98
N LEU A 231 -0.23 -3.41 13.74
CA LEU A 231 -0.86 -4.35 14.69
C LEU A 231 0.12 -4.96 15.71
N ARG A 232 1.43 -4.84 15.48
CA ARG A 232 2.50 -5.29 16.39
C ARG A 232 3.71 -4.37 16.29
N ASN A 233 4.47 -4.26 17.38
CA ASN A 233 5.72 -3.52 17.40
C ASN A 233 6.78 -4.20 16.48
N PRO A 234 7.29 -3.55 15.41
CA PRO A 234 8.21 -4.19 14.47
C PRO A 234 9.69 -4.12 14.90
N PHE A 235 10.04 -3.38 15.96
CA PHE A 235 11.44 -3.08 16.28
C PHE A 235 12.31 -4.31 16.56
N HIS A 236 11.71 -5.38 17.07
CA HIS A 236 12.39 -6.64 17.34
C HIS A 236 12.66 -7.48 16.08
N GLN A 237 12.07 -7.13 14.94
CA GLN A 237 12.26 -7.80 13.65
C GLN A 237 13.34 -7.13 12.80
N PHE A 238 13.72 -5.88 13.10
CA PHE A 238 14.73 -5.17 12.33
C PHE A 238 16.13 -5.73 12.57
N HIS A 239 16.89 -5.84 11.49
CA HIS A 239 18.29 -6.22 11.52
C HIS A 239 19.14 -5.10 12.14
N SER A 240 19.89 -5.42 13.19
CA SER A 240 20.70 -4.45 13.94
C SER A 240 21.88 -3.88 13.13
N ASP A 241 22.37 -4.62 12.15
CA ASP A 241 23.44 -4.28 11.21
C ASP A 241 22.94 -3.66 9.89
N GLY A 242 21.63 -3.67 9.65
CA GLY A 242 21.02 -3.06 8.47
C GLY A 242 20.99 -1.53 8.55
N ASP A 243 21.64 -0.87 7.58
CA ASP A 243 21.60 0.61 7.41
C ASP A 243 20.29 1.08 6.76
N PHE A 244 19.76 0.26 5.85
CA PHE A 244 18.52 0.47 5.09
C PHE A 244 17.80 -0.87 4.96
N GLN A 245 16.53 -0.93 5.34
CA GLN A 245 15.68 -2.10 5.28
C GLN A 245 14.35 -1.69 4.65
N ILE A 246 13.86 -2.46 3.68
CA ILE A 246 12.64 -2.16 2.91
C ILE A 246 11.78 -3.41 2.83
N ALA A 247 10.46 -3.24 2.89
CA ALA A 247 9.52 -4.32 2.67
C ALA A 247 9.56 -4.80 1.20
N CYS A 248 8.94 -5.95 0.93
CA CYS A 248 8.80 -6.49 -0.41
C CYS A 248 7.42 -7.09 -0.63
N ASP A 249 6.90 -6.98 -1.86
CA ASP A 249 5.65 -7.62 -2.26
C ASP A 249 5.83 -9.12 -2.51
N HIS A 250 7.05 -9.53 -2.88
CA HIS A 250 7.40 -10.92 -3.11
C HIS A 250 8.70 -11.26 -2.39
N TYR A 251 8.64 -12.28 -1.51
CA TYR A 251 9.74 -12.71 -0.66
C TYR A 251 10.20 -14.13 -1.01
N TRP A 252 11.49 -14.29 -1.31
CA TRP A 252 12.10 -15.57 -1.71
C TRP A 252 12.73 -16.35 -0.55
N TYR A 253 12.24 -16.17 0.68
CA TYR A 253 12.74 -16.85 1.89
C TYR A 253 14.20 -16.50 2.28
N ASN A 254 14.80 -15.54 1.58
CA ASN A 254 16.12 -14.99 1.87
C ASN A 254 16.05 -13.45 1.86
N TYR A 255 16.29 -12.83 3.02
CA TYR A 255 16.16 -11.38 3.20
C TYR A 255 17.25 -10.56 2.49
N THR A 256 18.35 -11.19 2.05
CA THR A 256 19.39 -10.53 1.23
C THR A 256 19.24 -10.80 -0.27
N ASP A 257 18.18 -11.51 -0.68
CA ASP A 257 17.96 -11.81 -2.09
C ASP A 257 17.61 -10.52 -2.86
N LEU A 258 18.29 -10.29 -3.98
CA LEU A 258 18.07 -9.14 -4.84
C LEU A 258 16.84 -9.30 -5.74
N ASP A 259 16.30 -10.52 -5.86
CA ASP A 259 15.07 -10.82 -6.60
C ASP A 259 13.81 -10.57 -5.76
N ASN A 260 13.95 -10.16 -4.48
CA ASN A 260 12.82 -9.69 -3.68
C ASN A 260 12.29 -8.38 -4.29
N SER A 261 11.00 -8.34 -4.65
CA SER A 261 10.38 -7.16 -5.28
C SER A 261 10.13 -6.06 -4.24
N PRO A 262 10.92 -4.97 -4.19
CA PRO A 262 10.86 -4.00 -3.09
C PRO A 262 9.56 -3.20 -3.12
N ASN A 263 8.99 -2.96 -1.95
CA ASN A 263 7.82 -2.12 -1.74
C ASN A 263 8.21 -0.91 -0.89
N GLY A 264 8.02 0.30 -1.46
CA GLY A 264 8.40 1.57 -0.83
C GLY A 264 7.47 2.05 0.29
N GLY A 265 6.41 1.31 0.62
CA GLY A 265 5.41 1.68 1.61
C GLY A 265 5.77 1.31 3.05
N PHE A 266 6.84 0.55 3.27
CA PHE A 266 7.40 0.36 4.60
C PHE A 266 8.92 0.19 4.54
N ASN A 267 9.66 1.06 5.23
CA ASN A 267 11.13 1.00 5.27
C ASN A 267 11.69 1.58 6.58
N TYR A 268 12.79 1.01 7.06
CA TYR A 268 13.54 1.49 8.22
C TYR A 268 14.97 1.87 7.81
N VAL A 269 15.34 3.12 8.08
CA VAL A 269 16.60 3.71 7.62
C VAL A 269 17.31 4.41 8.77
N LYS A 270 18.58 4.06 8.98
CA LYS A 270 19.45 4.70 9.98
C LYS A 270 20.14 5.92 9.39
N SER A 271 20.26 7.00 10.14
CA SER A 271 21.03 8.18 9.70
C SER A 271 22.52 7.93 9.83
N ASN A 272 23.20 7.77 8.71
CA ASN A 272 24.66 7.71 8.63
C ASN A 272 25.16 8.21 7.27
N ASN A 273 26.48 8.24 7.08
CA ASN A 273 27.06 8.79 5.86
C ASN A 273 26.62 8.02 4.59
N LYS A 274 26.43 6.70 4.68
CA LYS A 274 26.04 5.88 3.51
C LYS A 274 24.59 6.17 3.11
N THR A 275 23.66 6.20 4.06
CA THR A 275 22.24 6.43 3.79
C THR A 275 21.97 7.87 3.34
N LYS A 276 22.70 8.86 3.87
CA LYS A 276 22.68 10.24 3.39
C LYS A 276 23.11 10.34 1.92
N GLN A 277 24.21 9.67 1.56
CA GLN A 277 24.67 9.63 0.17
C GLN A 277 23.69 8.90 -0.74
N PHE A 278 23.13 7.78 -0.28
CA PHE A 278 22.13 7.01 -1.02
C PHE A 278 20.88 7.84 -1.31
N TYR A 279 20.27 8.49 -0.31
CA TYR A 279 19.07 9.31 -0.53
C TYR A 279 19.34 10.56 -1.38
N ARG A 280 20.54 11.16 -1.27
CA ARG A 280 20.94 12.23 -2.20
C ARG A 280 21.01 11.73 -3.63
N PHE A 281 21.70 10.60 -3.85
CA PHE A 281 21.79 9.99 -5.19
C PHE A 281 20.41 9.60 -5.73
N TRP A 282 19.56 9.00 -4.89
CA TRP A 282 18.21 8.61 -5.27
C TRP A 282 17.42 9.84 -5.72
N TYR A 283 17.36 10.89 -4.90
CA TYR A 283 16.63 12.11 -5.26
C TYR A 283 17.14 12.75 -6.57
N GLU A 284 18.46 12.86 -6.73
CA GLU A 284 19.09 13.42 -7.95
C GLU A 284 18.87 12.54 -9.20
N SER A 285 18.49 11.28 -9.05
CA SER A 285 18.31 10.35 -10.17
C SER A 285 17.13 10.75 -11.07
N LYS A 286 16.16 11.51 -10.55
CA LYS A 286 15.05 12.06 -11.33
C LYS A 286 15.51 12.91 -12.51
N ASP A 287 16.64 13.61 -12.35
CA ASP A 287 17.21 14.49 -13.37
C ASP A 287 18.21 13.74 -14.27
N LYS A 288 18.87 12.70 -13.72
CA LYS A 288 19.89 11.90 -14.44
C LYS A 288 19.29 10.84 -15.37
N PHE A 289 18.07 10.37 -15.09
CA PHE A 289 17.41 9.30 -15.84
C PHE A 289 15.96 9.66 -16.21
N PRO A 290 15.73 10.74 -16.98
CA PRO A 290 14.37 11.15 -17.34
C PRO A 290 13.66 10.05 -18.14
N GLY A 291 12.40 9.77 -17.79
CA GLY A 291 11.54 8.79 -18.48
C GLY A 291 11.81 7.31 -18.14
N LYS A 292 12.71 7.02 -17.19
CA LYS A 292 12.88 5.68 -16.60
C LYS A 292 12.40 5.72 -15.15
N ALA A 293 11.10 5.50 -14.97
CA ALA A 293 10.46 5.27 -13.67
C ALA A 293 10.13 3.78 -13.54
#